data_AF-A0A1I5N7N2-F1
#
_entry.id   AF-A0A1I5N7N2-F1
#
_cell.length_a   1.000
_cell.length_b   1.000
_cell.length_c   1.000
_cell.angle_alpha   90.00
_cell.angle_beta   90.00
_cell.angle_gamma   90.00
#
_symmetry.space_group_name_H-M   'P 1'
#
loop_
_entity.id
_entity.type
_entity.pdbx_description
1 polymer ?
#
loop_
_entity_poly.entity_id
_entity_poly.type
_entity_poly.pdbx_seq_one_letter_code
_entity_poly.pdbx_strand_id
1 'polypeptide(L)' 'MAELRRQVIIKELEQQGFFLALDGRLLNELTVSELEREKVRLPELMEVEQA' A
#
# COMPACT_ATOMS: atom_id res chain seq x y z
N MET A 1 -13.41 -13.56 -8.82
CA MET A 1 -12.66 -13.89 -7.59
C MET A 1 -11.44 -12.99 -7.40
N ALA A 2 -10.61 -12.76 -8.44
CA ALA A 2 -9.43 -11.89 -8.34
C ALA A 2 -9.75 -10.40 -8.04
N GLU A 3 -10.82 -9.84 -8.63
CA GLU A 3 -11.23 -8.44 -8.45
C GLU A 3 -11.54 -8.06 -6.99
N LEU A 4 -12.26 -8.95 -6.27
CA LEU A 4 -12.67 -8.71 -4.88
C LEU A 4 -11.45 -8.67 -3.95
N ARG A 5 -10.52 -9.61 -4.16
CA ARG A 5 -9.27 -9.69 -3.40
C ARG A 5 -8.44 -8.42 -3.57
N ARG A 6 -8.37 -7.91 -4.80
CA ARG A 6 -7.67 -6.66 -5.12
C ARG A 6 -8.23 -5.47 -4.34
N GLN A 7 -9.56 -5.32 -4.32
CA GLN A 7 -10.22 -4.21 -3.64
C GLN A 7 -10.00 -4.23 -2.12
N VAL A 8 -9.99 -5.42 -1.51
CA VAL A 8 -9.69 -5.58 -0.08
C VAL A 8 -8.27 -5.11 0.24
N ILE A 9 -7.28 -5.55 -0.54
CA ILE A 9 -5.87 -5.17 -0.33
C ILE A 9 -5.67 -3.66 -0.48
N ILE A 10 -6.28 -3.05 -1.50
CA ILE A 10 -6.20 -1.59 -1.70
C ILE A 10 -6.81 -0.86 -0.50
N LYS A 11 -7.98 -1.29 -0.02
CA LYS A 11 -8.65 -0.69 1.15
C LYS A 11 -7.81 -0.79 2.43
N GLU A 12 -7.16 -1.93 2.67
CA GLU A 12 -6.29 -2.12 3.84
C GLU A 12 -5.06 -1.20 3.79
N LEU A 13 -4.48 -1.02 2.59
CA LEU A 13 -3.35 -0.12 2.38
C LEU A 13 -3.78 1.35 2.52
N GLU A 14 -4.93 1.75 1.97
CA GLU A 14 -5.50 3.10 2.17
C GLU A 14 -5.75 3.41 3.65
N GLN A 15 -6.29 2.46 4.42
CA GLN A 15 -6.54 2.62 5.86
C GLN A 15 -5.26 2.80 6.68
N GLN A 16 -4.15 2.22 6.22
CA GLN A 16 -2.84 2.37 6.85
C GLN A 16 -2.12 3.65 6.39
N GLY A 17 -2.76 4.49 5.56
CA GLY A 17 -2.18 5.74 5.08
C GLY A 17 -1.25 5.59 3.87
N PHE A 18 -1.30 4.45 3.16
CA PHE A 18 -0.54 4.24 1.94
C PHE A 18 -1.34 4.67 0.72
N PHE A 19 -0.71 5.49 -0.13
CA PHE A 19 -1.33 6.00 -1.35
C PHE A 19 -0.48 5.75 -2.60
N LEU A 20 0.82 5.47 -2.44
CA LEU A 20 1.80 5.34 -3.52
C LEU A 20 2.68 4.10 -3.32
N ALA A 21 2.94 3.42 -4.43
CA ALA A 21 3.90 2.33 -4.57
C ALA A 21 5.34 2.84 -4.48
N LEU A 22 6.30 1.93 -4.31
CA LEU A 22 7.74 2.27 -4.26
C LEU A 22 8.24 2.90 -5.57
N ASP A 23 7.60 2.58 -6.69
CA ASP A 23 7.91 3.12 -8.01
C ASP A 23 7.10 4.38 -8.37
N GLY A 24 6.31 4.91 -7.43
CA GLY A 24 5.52 6.13 -7.59
C GLY A 24 4.17 5.93 -8.28
N ARG A 25 3.77 4.69 -8.62
CA ARG A 25 2.42 4.39 -9.12
C ARG A 25 1.38 4.39 -8.00
N LEU A 26 0.11 4.64 -8.34
CA LEU A 26 -0.99 4.53 -7.39
C LEU A 26 -1.33 3.05 -7.13
N LEU A 27 -1.86 2.74 -5.94
CA LEU A 27 -2.23 1.35 -5.57
C LEU A 27 -3.27 0.73 -6.52
N ASN A 28 -4.14 1.55 -7.10
CA ASN A 28 -5.12 1.14 -8.09
C ASN A 28 -4.54 0.93 -9.51
N GLU A 29 -3.24 1.13 -9.71
CA GLU A 29 -2.52 0.82 -10.95
C GLU A 29 -1.70 -0.47 -10.83
N LEU A 30 -1.60 -1.02 -9.62
CA LEU A 30 -0.88 -2.27 -9.34
C LEU A 30 -1.75 -3.52 -9.58
N THR A 31 -1.11 -4.59 -10.03
CA THR A 31 -1.67 -5.95 -10.04
C THR A 31 -1.75 -6.52 -8.62
N VAL A 32 -2.56 -7.55 -8.43
CA VAL A 32 -2.68 -8.24 -7.12
C VAL A 32 -1.31 -8.75 -6.65
N SER A 33 -0.53 -9.35 -7.55
CA SER A 33 0.79 -9.86 -7.20
C SER A 33 1.78 -8.75 -6.85
N GLU A 34 1.70 -7.58 -7.49
CA GLU A 34 2.50 -6.41 -7.10
C GLU A 34 2.07 -5.88 -5.73
N LEU A 35 0.77 -5.72 -5.48
CA LEU A 35 0.25 -5.28 -4.17
C LEU A 35 0.70 -6.22 -3.02
N GLU A 36 0.66 -7.53 -3.25
CA GLU A 36 1.11 -8.53 -2.27
C GLU A 36 2.63 -8.52 -2.07
N ARG A 37 3.40 -8.26 -3.13
CA ARG A 37 4.86 -8.32 -3.14
C ARG A 37 5.49 -7.03 -2.62
N GLU A 38 4.86 -5.89 -2.87
CA GLU A 38 5.37 -4.60 -2.45
C GLU A 38 5.36 -4.43 -0.93
N LYS A 39 4.53 -5.17 -0.18
CA LYS A 39 4.40 -5.07 1.30
C LYS A 39 4.67 -3.64 1.77
N VAL A 40 4.00 -2.68 1.11
CA VAL A 40 4.43 -1.29 0.93
C VAL A 40 5.32 -0.87 2.10
N ARG A 41 6.64 -0.84 1.85
CA ARG A 41 7.61 -0.49 2.88
C ARG A 41 7.13 0.84 3.44
N LEU A 42 6.66 0.82 4.69
CA LEU A 42 6.40 2.02 5.48
C LEU A 42 7.60 2.92 5.23
N PRO A 43 7.44 4.07 4.53
CA PRO A 43 8.28 5.19 4.88
C PRO A 43 8.02 5.30 6.37
N GLU A 44 9.06 5.13 7.15
CA GLU A 44 8.96 5.23 8.58
C GLU A 44 8.05 6.40 8.93
N LEU A 45 7.37 6.28 10.05
CA LEU A 45 7.22 7.42 10.95
C LEU A 45 8.64 7.92 11.39
N MET A 46 9.54 8.16 10.43
CA MET A 46 10.55 9.21 10.38
C MET A 46 9.71 10.48 10.24
N GLU A 47 9.35 11.23 11.25
CA GLU A 47 9.76 11.28 12.64
C GLU A 47 8.47 11.52 13.44
N VAL A 48 8.22 10.76 14.50
CA VAL A 48 7.60 11.39 15.67
C VAL A 48 8.64 11.33 16.76
N GLU A 49 9.45 12.39 16.86
CA GLU A 49 10.03 12.79 18.14
C GLU A 49 8.91 12.68 19.19
N GLN A 50 9.01 11.71 20.08
CA GLN A 50 8.39 11.85 21.39
C GLN A 50 9.51 11.80 22.43
N ALA A 51 9.64 12.95 23.08
CA ALA A 51 10.43 13.20 24.27
C ALA A 51 10.14 12.21 25.41
#